data_AF-A0A3B9FMQ4-F1
#
_entry.id   AF-A0A3B9FMQ4-F1
#
_cell.length_a   1.000
_cell.length_b   1.000
_cell.length_c   1.000
_cell.angle_alpha   90.00
_cell.angle_beta   90.00
_cell.angle_gamma   90.00
#
_symmetry.space_group_name_H-M   'P 1'
#
loop_
_entity.id
_entity.type
_entity.pdbx_description
1 polymer ?
#
loop_
_entity_poly.entity_id
_entity_poly.type
_entity_poly.pdbx_seq_one_letter_code
_entity_poly.pdbx_strand_id
1 'polypeptide(L)'
;MDKPNLGEYKIAPAGDIPAKPNQPVRIEFSNPDATPHNLVLVQPGSLEEVGLAANEMAKDPEAAKSGQFIPKSDKIIIHTKMLKQGETETLRFKAPRKPGVYPYLCSFPGHWTIMKGNLVVK
;
A
#
# COMPACT_ATOMS: atom_id res chain seq x y z
N MET A 1 -10.19 -23.26 -3.42
CA MET A 1 -9.56 -23.36 -4.76
C MET A 1 -8.12 -22.95 -4.59
N ASP A 2 -7.21 -23.91 -4.53
CA ASP A 2 -5.79 -23.65 -4.42
C ASP A 2 -5.32 -22.94 -5.68
N LYS A 3 -4.74 -21.75 -5.51
CA LYS A 3 -4.24 -20.95 -6.63
C LYS A 3 -3.03 -21.67 -7.21
N PRO A 4 -3.04 -22.07 -8.49
CA PRO A 4 -1.88 -22.67 -9.12
C PRO A 4 -0.73 -21.66 -9.04
N ASN A 5 0.46 -22.12 -8.62
CA ASN A 5 1.72 -21.35 -8.50
C ASN A 5 2.06 -20.75 -7.12
N LEU A 6 1.55 -21.29 -5.99
CA LEU A 6 1.99 -20.88 -4.64
C LEU A 6 3.53 -20.83 -4.44
N GLY A 7 4.30 -21.62 -5.21
CA GLY A 7 5.78 -21.57 -5.21
C GLY A 7 6.41 -20.26 -5.73
N GLU A 8 5.64 -19.40 -6.42
CA GLU A 8 6.09 -18.09 -6.91
C GLU A 8 5.71 -16.93 -5.96
N TYR A 9 4.81 -17.16 -5.00
CA TYR A 9 4.36 -16.14 -4.05
C TYR A 9 5.24 -16.21 -2.81
N LYS A 10 6.09 -15.20 -2.64
CA LYS A 10 6.81 -15.00 -1.39
C LYS A 10 5.92 -14.22 -0.44
N ILE A 11 5.55 -14.83 0.68
CA ILE A 11 5.01 -14.09 1.82
C ILE A 11 6.16 -13.23 2.34
N ALA A 12 5.97 -11.91 2.44
CA ALA A 12 6.93 -11.02 3.06
C ALA A 12 6.80 -11.13 4.59
N PRO A 13 7.70 -11.84 5.29
CA PRO A 13 7.49 -12.18 6.70
C PRO A 13 7.72 -11.00 7.65
N ALA A 14 8.35 -9.92 7.16
CA ALA A 14 8.76 -8.76 7.95
C ALA A 14 8.32 -7.42 7.32
N GLY A 15 7.35 -7.43 6.42
CA GLY A 15 6.88 -6.22 5.72
C GLY A 15 7.80 -5.73 4.58
N ASP A 16 8.94 -6.39 4.33
CA ASP A 16 9.81 -6.06 3.20
C ASP A 16 9.54 -6.97 2.00
N ILE A 17 9.25 -6.37 0.85
CA ILE A 17 9.04 -7.00 -0.45
C ILE A 17 10.29 -6.72 -1.31
N PRO A 18 11.19 -7.70 -1.53
CA PRO A 18 12.36 -7.51 -2.38
C PRO A 18 12.00 -7.58 -3.87
N ALA A 19 12.54 -6.67 -4.68
CA ALA A 19 12.38 -6.66 -6.13
C ALA A 19 13.65 -6.17 -6.84
N LYS A 20 13.85 -6.60 -8.09
CA LYS A 20 14.82 -5.98 -9.01
C LYS A 20 14.22 -4.75 -9.69
N PRO A 21 15.05 -3.80 -10.18
CA PRO A 21 14.58 -2.73 -11.06
C PRO A 21 13.73 -3.26 -12.22
N ASN A 22 12.57 -2.63 -12.48
CA ASN A 22 11.57 -3.04 -13.49
C ASN A 22 10.98 -4.45 -13.33
N GLN A 23 11.26 -5.17 -12.24
CA GLN A 23 10.67 -6.49 -12.00
C GLN A 23 9.13 -6.37 -11.97
N PRO A 24 8.38 -7.20 -12.71
CA PRO A 24 6.94 -7.32 -12.53
C PRO A 24 6.63 -7.75 -11.09
N VAL A 25 5.79 -6.97 -10.41
CA VAL A 25 5.36 -7.21 -9.05
C VAL A 25 3.84 -7.40 -9.04
N ARG A 26 3.39 -8.44 -8.35
CA ARG A 26 1.99 -8.66 -8.00
C ARG A 26 1.86 -8.63 -6.48
N ILE A 27 1.07 -7.71 -5.95
CA ILE A 27 0.71 -7.69 -4.53
C ILE A 27 -0.77 -8.06 -4.44
N GLU A 28 -1.07 -9.14 -3.73
CA GLU A 28 -2.43 -9.46 -3.33
C GLU A 28 -2.63 -9.01 -1.89
N PHE A 29 -3.50 -8.02 -1.69
CA PHE A 29 -3.80 -7.44 -0.39
C PHE A 29 -5.20 -7.89 0.03
N SER A 30 -5.28 -8.56 1.17
CA SER A 30 -6.52 -9.09 1.75
C SER A 30 -6.77 -8.39 3.09
N ASN A 31 -8.01 -7.96 3.33
CA ASN A 31 -8.41 -7.42 4.61
C ASN A 31 -9.26 -8.45 5.39
N PRO A 32 -8.68 -9.20 6.35
CA PRO A 32 -9.46 -10.08 7.22
C PRO A 32 -10.17 -9.33 8.35
N ASP A 33 -9.78 -8.09 8.62
CA ASP A 33 -10.20 -7.32 9.79
C ASP A 33 -11.54 -6.61 9.57
N ALA A 34 -12.27 -6.37 10.66
CA ALA A 34 -13.51 -5.59 10.63
C ALA A 34 -13.25 -4.13 10.22
N THR A 35 -12.08 -3.60 10.57
CA THR A 35 -11.66 -2.24 10.22
C THR A 35 -11.22 -2.19 8.75
N PRO A 36 -11.66 -1.19 7.98
CA PRO A 36 -11.21 -1.05 6.59
C PRO A 36 -9.72 -0.72 6.47
N HIS A 37 -9.06 -1.30 5.47
CA HIS A 37 -7.64 -1.10 5.21
C HIS A 37 -7.35 -0.93 3.73
N ASN A 38 -6.32 -0.16 3.40
CA ASN A 38 -5.76 -0.08 2.06
C ASN A 38 -4.25 -0.27 2.11
N LEU A 39 -3.64 -0.37 0.93
CA LEU A 39 -2.19 -0.32 0.75
C LEU A 39 -1.87 0.79 -0.24
N VAL A 40 -1.03 1.74 0.17
CA VAL A 40 -0.54 2.86 -0.64
C VAL A 40 0.97 2.76 -0.72
N LEU A 41 1.53 2.52 -1.90
CA LEU A 41 2.97 2.55 -2.15
C LEU A 41 3.41 3.95 -2.55
N VAL A 42 4.44 4.49 -1.90
CA VAL A 42 4.89 5.86 -2.10
C VAL A 42 6.38 5.96 -2.43
N GLN A 43 6.79 7.15 -2.90
CA GLN A 43 8.18 7.48 -3.17
C GLN A 43 9.04 7.43 -1.88
N PRO A 44 10.37 7.21 -1.99
CA PRO A 44 11.26 7.25 -0.85
C PRO A 44 11.18 8.59 -0.11
N GLY A 45 11.10 8.54 1.22
CA GLY A 45 10.99 9.72 2.07
C GLY A 45 9.58 10.33 2.21
N SER A 46 8.57 9.78 1.52
CA SER A 46 7.22 10.37 1.49
C SER A 46 6.20 9.71 2.43
N LEU A 47 6.59 8.73 3.25
CA LEU A 47 5.65 8.00 4.11
C LEU A 47 4.93 8.92 5.09
N GLU A 48 5.68 9.78 5.79
CA GLU A 48 5.11 10.67 6.81
C GLU A 48 4.24 11.76 6.17
N GLU A 49 4.71 12.37 5.08
CA GLU A 49 3.96 13.37 4.31
C GLU A 49 2.59 12.82 3.87
N VAL A 50 2.57 11.63 3.26
CA VAL A 50 1.33 11.01 2.77
C VAL A 50 0.45 10.54 3.94
N GLY A 51 1.04 10.01 5.01
CA GLY A 51 0.30 9.60 6.21
C GLY A 51 -0.39 10.77 6.92
N LEU A 52 0.32 11.89 7.08
CA LEU A 52 -0.23 13.12 7.65
C LEU A 52 -1.32 13.71 6.74
N ALA A 53 -1.09 13.76 5.42
CA ALA A 53 -2.11 14.24 4.48
C ALA A 53 -3.39 13.39 4.52
N ALA A 54 -3.29 12.08 4.72
CA ALA A 54 -4.44 11.21 4.91
C ALA A 54 -5.17 11.48 6.24
N ASN A 55 -4.44 11.79 7.31
CA ASN A 55 -5.04 12.23 8.57
C ASN A 55 -5.77 13.58 8.41
N GLU A 56 -5.20 14.52 7.68
CA GLU A 56 -5.85 15.82 7.42
C GLU A 56 -7.12 15.67 6.57
N MET A 57 -7.13 14.77 5.58
CA MET A 57 -8.34 14.45 4.82
C MET A 57 -9.51 14.00 5.70
N ALA A 58 -9.23 13.33 6.83
CA ALA A 58 -10.28 12.87 7.74
C ALA A 58 -10.98 14.03 8.48
N LYS A 59 -10.35 15.19 8.56
CA LYS A 59 -10.91 16.39 9.22
C LYS A 59 -11.82 17.20 8.29
N ASP A 60 -11.70 17.01 6.97
CA ASP A 60 -12.54 17.64 5.97
C ASP A 60 -13.69 16.68 5.58
N PRO A 61 -14.96 17.00 5.90
CA PRO A 61 -16.09 16.15 5.56
C PRO A 61 -16.21 15.85 4.06
N GLU A 62 -15.87 16.79 3.19
CA GLU A 62 -15.94 16.60 1.74
C GLU A 62 -14.83 15.65 1.25
N ALA A 63 -13.61 15.81 1.75
CA ALA A 63 -12.51 14.90 1.44
C ALA A 63 -12.76 13.48 1.98
N ALA A 64 -13.36 13.38 3.16
CA ALA A 64 -13.68 12.12 3.83
C ALA A 64 -14.82 11.35 3.14
N LYS A 65 -15.70 12.01 2.37
CA LYS A 65 -16.84 11.35 1.68
C LYS A 65 -16.45 10.16 0.82
N SER A 66 -15.26 10.18 0.22
CA SER A 66 -14.78 9.06 -0.59
C SER A 66 -14.58 7.78 0.22
N GLY A 67 -14.31 7.90 1.53
CA GLY A 67 -13.92 6.80 2.42
C GLY A 67 -12.61 6.12 2.03
N GLN A 68 -11.89 6.63 1.02
CA GLN A 68 -10.67 6.00 0.51
C GLN A 68 -9.42 6.46 1.26
N PHE A 69 -9.46 7.67 1.84
CA PHE A 69 -8.34 8.32 2.53
C PHE A 69 -7.04 8.30 1.70
N ILE A 70 -7.16 8.48 0.38
CA ILE A 70 -6.03 8.63 -0.53
C ILE A 70 -5.82 10.12 -0.82
N PRO A 71 -4.78 10.77 -0.25
CA PRO A 71 -4.52 12.17 -0.50
C PRO A 71 -4.05 12.42 -1.93
N LYS A 72 -4.33 13.61 -2.45
CA LYS A 72 -3.76 14.05 -3.72
C LYS A 72 -2.27 14.30 -3.52
N SER A 73 -1.42 13.42 -4.04
CA SER A 73 0.03 13.53 -3.96
C SER A 73 0.69 12.89 -5.19
N ASP A 74 1.68 13.57 -5.77
CA ASP A 74 2.53 13.04 -6.85
C ASP A 74 3.52 11.97 -6.34
N LYS A 75 3.61 11.79 -5.01
CA LYS A 75 4.45 10.80 -4.36
C LYS A 75 3.80 9.43 -4.26
N ILE A 76 2.51 9.30 -4.54
CA ILE A 76 1.83 8.00 -4.56
C ILE A 76 2.15 7.31 -5.90
N ILE A 77 2.66 6.08 -5.82
CA ILE A 77 3.03 5.27 -6.98
C ILE A 77 1.84 4.43 -7.44
N ILE A 78 1.21 3.74 -6.50
CA ILE A 78 0.04 2.88 -6.73
C ILE A 78 -0.64 2.61 -5.39
N HIS A 79 -1.94 2.34 -5.41
CA HIS A 79 -2.69 1.97 -4.21
C HIS A 79 -3.85 1.02 -4.54
N THR A 80 -4.36 0.33 -3.52
CA THR A 80 -5.66 -0.36 -3.57
C THR A 80 -6.80 0.60 -3.27
N LYS A 81 -8.05 0.17 -3.46
CA LYS A 81 -9.21 0.77 -2.78
C LYS A 81 -9.12 0.52 -1.27
N MET A 82 -9.96 1.22 -0.51
CA MET A 82 -10.24 0.90 0.88
C MET A 82 -11.04 -0.40 0.97
N LEU A 83 -10.36 -1.49 1.34
CA LEU A 83 -10.94 -2.82 1.46
C LEU A 83 -11.74 -2.94 2.74
N LYS A 84 -12.99 -3.37 2.61
CA LYS A 84 -13.82 -3.80 3.74
C LYS A 84 -13.43 -5.21 4.19
N GLN A 85 -13.98 -5.65 5.31
CA GLN A 85 -13.79 -7.01 5.82
C GLN A 85 -14.09 -8.07 4.76
N GLY A 86 -13.15 -9.01 4.59
CA GLY A 86 -13.23 -10.11 3.65
C GLY A 86 -12.92 -9.74 2.19
N GLU A 87 -12.68 -8.46 1.88
CA GLU A 87 -12.31 -8.05 0.53
C GLU A 87 -10.83 -8.32 0.24
N THR A 88 -10.52 -8.54 -1.03
CA THR A 88 -9.16 -8.69 -1.54
C THR A 88 -9.01 -7.90 -2.83
N GLU A 89 -7.86 -7.25 -3.01
CA GLU A 89 -7.49 -6.59 -4.25
C GLU A 89 -6.08 -6.99 -4.67
N THR A 90 -5.83 -7.02 -5.98
CA THR A 90 -4.51 -7.31 -6.54
C THR A 90 -3.97 -6.11 -7.30
N LEU A 91 -2.82 -5.61 -6.86
CA LEU A 91 -2.00 -4.66 -7.60
C LEU A 91 -1.04 -5.40 -8.54
N ARG A 92 -0.92 -4.91 -9.77
CA ARG A 92 0.07 -5.37 -10.75
C ARG A 92 0.82 -4.17 -11.30
N PHE A 93 2.12 -4.11 -11.08
CA PHE A 93 2.95 -2.99 -11.50
C PHE A 93 4.39 -3.45 -11.76
N LYS A 94 5.21 -2.58 -12.37
CA LYS A 94 6.65 -2.79 -12.42
C LYS A 94 7.29 -2.09 -11.24
N ALA A 95 8.16 -2.78 -10.51
CA ALA A 95 8.98 -2.17 -9.48
C ALA A 95 9.72 -0.95 -10.05
N PRO A 96 9.88 0.14 -9.27
CA PRO A 96 10.58 1.33 -9.70
C PRO A 96 11.95 1.03 -10.33
N ARG A 97 12.35 1.86 -11.30
CA ARG A 97 13.65 1.70 -11.99
C ARG A 97 14.84 2.01 -11.10
N LYS A 98 14.68 2.98 -10.21
CA LYS A 98 15.75 3.46 -9.34
C LYS A 98 15.82 2.54 -8.11
N PRO A 99 17.00 1.95 -7.80
CA PRO A 99 17.18 1.24 -6.54
C PRO A 99 16.86 2.12 -5.34
N GLY A 100 16.28 1.52 -4.30
CA GLY A 100 15.87 2.26 -3.10
C GLY A 100 14.78 1.55 -2.30
N VAL A 101 14.43 2.19 -1.18
CA VAL A 101 13.38 1.76 -0.26
C VAL A 101 12.14 2.59 -0.54
N TYR A 102 11.09 1.92 -1.03
CA TYR A 102 9.81 2.53 -1.37
C TYR A 102 8.78 2.08 -0.33
N PRO A 103 8.44 2.94 0.64
CA PRO A 103 7.55 2.52 1.70
C PRO A 103 6.13 2.33 1.17
N TYR A 104 5.41 1.39 1.75
CA TYR A 104 3.96 1.31 1.65
C TYR A 104 3.32 1.46 3.02
N LEU A 105 2.10 2.02 3.05
CA LEU A 105 1.35 2.29 4.27
C LEU A 105 -0.15 2.03 4.08
N CYS A 106 -0.85 1.77 5.19
CA CYS A 106 -2.29 1.95 5.25
C CYS A 106 -2.59 3.42 5.55
N SER A 107 -3.32 4.09 4.66
CA SER A 107 -3.67 5.51 4.80
C SER A 107 -5.03 5.73 5.47
N PHE A 108 -5.66 4.69 6.02
CA PHE A 108 -6.75 4.89 6.97
C PHE A 108 -6.24 5.77 8.13
N PRO A 109 -7.00 6.79 8.57
CA PRO A 109 -6.49 7.80 9.51
C PRO A 109 -5.82 7.20 10.75
N GLY A 110 -4.55 7.52 10.96
CA GLY A 110 -3.70 7.05 12.07
C GLY A 110 -2.97 5.71 11.83
N HIS A 111 -3.41 4.87 10.90
CA HIS A 111 -2.90 3.50 10.76
C HIS A 111 -1.45 3.44 10.27
N TRP A 112 -1.04 4.39 9.42
CA TRP A 112 0.29 4.47 8.81
C TRP A 112 1.45 4.49 9.82
N THR A 113 1.17 4.86 11.07
CA THR A 113 2.18 4.87 12.15
C THR A 113 2.71 3.47 12.44
N ILE A 114 1.85 2.45 12.31
CA ILE A 114 2.14 1.04 12.61
C ILE A 114 2.04 0.16 11.34
N MET A 115 0.98 0.35 10.55
CA MET A 115 0.68 -0.45 9.34
C MET A 115 1.47 0.07 8.15
N LYS A 116 2.75 -0.31 8.10
CA LYS A 116 3.68 0.05 7.03
C LYS A 116 4.68 -1.07 6.76
N GLY A 117 5.27 -1.04 5.58
CA GLY A 117 6.36 -1.91 5.17
C GLY A 117 7.10 -1.29 3.99
N ASN A 118 7.99 -2.05 3.35
CA ASN A 118 8.81 -1.53 2.26
C ASN A 118 8.79 -2.43 1.03
N LEU A 119 8.75 -1.82 -0.15
CA LEU A 119 9.26 -2.42 -1.37
C LEU A 119 10.75 -2.05 -1.49
N VAL A 120 11.63 -3.05 -1.42
CA VAL A 120 13.08 -2.85 -1.48
C VAL A 120 13.58 -3.21 -2.88
N VAL A 121 13.93 -2.20 -3.66
CA VAL A 121 14.44 -2.36 -5.03
C VAL A 121 15.97 -2.40 -5.02
N LYS A 122 16.55 -3.53 -5.43
CA LYS A 122 18.01 -3.76 -5.48
C LYS A 122 18.45 -4.51 -6.72
#